data_AF-A0A4Q9MW01-F1
#
_entry.id   AF-A0A4Q9MW01-F1
#
_cell.length_a   1.000
_cell.length_b   1.000
_cell.length_c   1.000
_cell.angle_alpha   90.00
_cell.angle_beta   90.00
_cell.angle_gamma   90.00
#
_symmetry.space_group_name_H-M   'P 1'
#
loop_
_entity.id
_entity.type
_entity.pdbx_description
1 polymer ?
#
loop_
_entity_poly.entity_id
_entity_poly.type
_entity_poly.pdbx_seq_one_letter_code
_entity_poly.pdbx_strand_id
1 'polypeptide(L)'
;MHGISIPAHQYSRFAETYLQLKGRREWEWTRTLAAACRSFTRVVLRLRAQAETEARASSAVARDRARSPGRGWGGSTTSVNHIPQGVQKRSFSRGSSRAPSPTSMFSRSHHGHPGHSRNGSQAGQALHHSPSVAQFHGSGQGNGTGTFQSPLFRLRRAPLLQVFVPSPEGEWLSDASVLECEQELKRAGVLHLLRPGDVVWDTAVGDEGNMGRLVWDGSYLIDLDYTYSRSGDLPKYLPTLAFPPSYFHRVIRTMGSGNPICHIDISPWGEEVATNLQLLQDRMKTETPQGGHHVVVRWVHRSSFTVRPPPSGKPLRISVPKSIGPGPGPGGAWFIDPGWYGTVVVEAEGTNEGLADLQDRCRGAFPIRAIGANPSLSVSPEREARMEERRSVFRIMRERSRPGEIWIKTVTEKERLLPP
;
A
#
# COMPACT_ATOMS: atom_id res chain seq x y z
N MET A 1 0.69 17.87 20.76
CA MET A 1 0.45 17.14 19.50
C MET A 1 -0.16 18.06 18.45
N HIS A 2 0.55 19.10 18.01
CA HIS A 2 0.01 20.03 17.00
C HIS A 2 0.00 19.43 15.57
N GLY A 3 0.82 18.38 15.35
CA GLY A 3 0.91 17.57 14.12
C GLY A 3 -0.41 16.98 13.60
N ILE A 4 -1.34 16.72 14.51
CA ILE A 4 -2.61 16.03 14.22
C ILE A 4 -3.77 17.03 14.19
N SER A 5 -3.59 18.23 14.76
CA SER A 5 -4.65 19.24 14.89
C SER A 5 -4.60 20.33 13.81
N ILE A 6 -3.46 20.49 13.13
CA ILE A 6 -3.30 21.49 12.06
C ILE A 6 -3.64 20.82 10.72
N PRO A 7 -4.59 21.36 9.93
CA PRO A 7 -4.86 20.88 8.58
C PRO A 7 -3.60 20.94 7.71
N ALA A 8 -3.40 19.94 6.85
CA ALA A 8 -2.16 19.80 6.07
C ALA A 8 -1.81 21.05 5.23
N HIS A 9 -2.79 21.65 4.55
CA HIS A 9 -2.59 22.88 3.76
C HIS A 9 -2.12 24.11 4.59
N GLN A 10 -2.26 24.09 5.93
CA GLN A 10 -1.74 25.17 6.76
C GLN A 10 -0.22 25.09 6.89
N TYR A 11 0.37 23.88 6.82
CA TYR A 11 1.83 23.72 6.87
C TYR A 11 2.50 24.44 5.70
N SER A 12 2.03 24.22 4.48
CA SER A 12 2.56 24.90 3.29
C SER A 12 2.38 26.41 3.38
N ARG A 13 1.21 26.88 3.84
CA ARG A 13 0.96 28.30 4.06
C ARG A 13 1.95 28.95 5.04
N PHE A 14 2.27 28.26 6.14
CA PHE A 14 3.28 28.74 7.09
C PHE A 14 4.68 28.75 6.48
N ALA A 15 5.03 27.73 5.68
CA ALA A 15 6.29 27.69 4.96
C ALA A 15 6.44 28.86 3.96
N GLU A 16 5.41 29.13 3.15
CA GLU A 16 5.37 30.27 2.23
C GLU A 16 5.53 31.60 2.96
N THR A 17 4.78 31.79 4.05
CA THR A 17 4.83 33.02 4.86
C THR A 17 6.24 33.23 5.43
N TYR A 18 6.87 32.15 5.92
CA TYR A 18 8.24 32.20 6.42
C TYR A 18 9.24 32.56 5.32
N LEU A 19 9.12 31.97 4.13
CA LEU A 19 10.01 32.25 3.00
C LEU A 19 9.90 33.71 2.51
N GLN A 20 8.69 34.30 2.59
CA GLN A 20 8.43 35.68 2.21
C GLN A 20 8.93 36.70 3.24
N LEU A 21 8.56 36.54 4.51
CA LEU A 21 8.81 37.54 5.55
C LEU A 21 10.16 37.37 6.25
N LYS A 22 10.63 36.12 6.40
CA LYS A 22 11.85 35.74 7.13
C LYS A 22 11.99 36.40 8.51
N GLY A 23 10.87 36.69 9.17
CA GLY A 23 10.85 37.34 10.47
C GLY A 23 11.09 36.37 11.64
N ARG A 24 11.40 36.94 12.81
CA ARG A 24 11.68 36.16 14.03
C ARG A 24 10.49 35.30 14.46
N ARG A 25 9.27 35.80 14.32
CA ARG A 25 8.04 35.09 14.69
C ARG A 25 7.81 33.89 13.77
N GLU A 26 8.01 34.09 12.47
CA GLU A 26 7.85 33.05 11.45
C GLU A 26 8.91 31.95 11.63
N TRP A 27 10.14 32.33 11.99
CA TRP A 27 11.18 31.38 12.40
C TRP A 27 10.77 30.52 13.60
N GLU A 28 10.18 31.13 14.64
CA GLU A 28 9.69 30.40 15.81
C GLU A 28 8.57 29.41 15.46
N TRP A 29 7.67 29.79 14.53
CA TRP A 29 6.64 28.89 14.00
C TRP A 29 7.25 27.72 13.24
N THR A 30 8.18 27.98 12.31
CA THR A 30 8.90 26.93 11.55
C THR A 30 9.56 25.93 12.49
N ARG A 31 10.23 26.41 13.54
CA ARG A 31 10.88 25.55 14.53
C ARG A 31 9.89 24.70 15.32
N THR A 32 8.71 25.25 15.61
CA THR A 32 7.63 24.57 16.33
C THR A 32 6.98 23.49 15.45
N LEU A 33 6.70 23.80 14.18
CA LEU A 33 6.14 22.85 13.21
C LEU A 33 7.11 21.69 12.94
N ALA A 34 8.39 21.98 12.74
CA ALA A 34 9.42 20.95 12.63
C ALA A 34 9.48 20.05 13.87
N ALA A 35 9.44 20.62 15.09
CA ALA A 35 9.38 19.84 16.32
C ALA A 35 8.12 18.97 16.43
N ALA A 36 6.97 19.45 15.94
CA ALA A 36 5.73 18.69 15.88
C ALA A 36 5.84 17.51 14.90
N CYS A 37 6.38 17.71 13.70
CA CYS A 37 6.61 16.66 12.70
C CYS A 37 7.58 15.58 13.22
N ARG A 38 8.71 15.98 13.85
CA ARG A 38 9.62 15.04 14.51
C ARG A 38 8.92 14.19 15.58
N SER A 39 8.03 14.80 16.37
CA SER A 39 7.26 14.09 17.40
C SER A 39 6.23 13.14 16.78
N PHE A 40 5.54 13.55 15.72
CA PHE A 40 4.61 12.71 14.96
C PHE A 40 5.31 11.47 14.39
N THR A 41 6.44 11.67 13.71
CA THR A 41 7.25 10.59 13.13
C THR A 41 7.67 9.56 14.18
N ARG A 42 8.12 10.00 15.36
CA ARG A 42 8.43 9.08 16.48
C ARG A 42 7.22 8.26 16.92
N VAL A 43 6.03 8.88 17.00
CA VAL A 43 4.79 8.20 17.39
C VAL A 43 4.41 7.15 16.36
N VAL A 44 4.41 7.48 15.07
CA VAL A 44 4.07 6.54 13.99
C VAL A 44 5.00 5.32 14.01
N LEU A 45 6.31 5.54 14.18
CA LEU A 45 7.28 4.44 14.20
C LEU A 45 7.16 3.56 15.46
N ARG A 46 6.81 4.14 16.62
CA ARG A 46 6.47 3.37 17.83
C ARG A 46 5.22 2.53 17.64
N LEU A 47 4.17 3.11 17.04
CA LEU A 47 2.93 2.40 16.71
C LEU A 47 3.21 1.22 15.77
N ARG A 48 4.07 1.39 14.76
CA ARG A 48 4.51 0.28 13.91
C ARG A 48 5.22 -0.82 14.71
N ALA A 49 6.16 -0.46 15.57
CA ALA A 49 6.89 -1.43 16.39
C ALA A 49 5.94 -2.20 17.33
N GLN A 50 4.97 -1.53 17.94
CA GLN A 50 3.92 -2.16 18.75
C GLN A 50 3.10 -3.13 17.91
N ALA A 51 2.55 -2.67 16.78
CA ALA A 51 1.71 -3.48 15.92
C ALA A 51 2.42 -4.75 15.44
N GLU A 52 3.69 -4.64 15.05
CA GLU A 52 4.48 -5.79 14.61
C GLU A 52 4.76 -6.77 15.75
N THR A 53 4.95 -6.27 16.97
CA THR A 53 5.16 -7.11 18.15
C THR A 53 3.90 -7.90 18.48
N GLU A 54 2.74 -7.24 18.47
CA GLU A 54 1.43 -7.89 18.65
C GLU A 54 1.13 -8.92 17.55
N ALA A 55 1.48 -8.62 16.30
CA ALA A 55 1.32 -9.55 15.18
C ALA A 55 2.21 -10.78 15.31
N ARG A 56 3.47 -10.61 15.77
CA ARG A 56 4.38 -11.73 16.05
C ARG A 56 3.87 -12.61 17.19
N ALA A 57 3.41 -12.00 18.28
CA ALA A 57 2.83 -12.74 19.41
C ALA A 57 1.58 -13.53 18.99
N SER A 58 0.68 -12.90 18.25
CA SER A 58 -0.52 -13.56 17.69
C SER A 58 -0.18 -14.72 16.78
N SER A 59 0.85 -14.57 15.94
CA SER A 59 1.33 -15.62 15.04
C SER A 59 1.97 -16.79 15.79
N ALA A 60 2.68 -16.53 16.90
CA ALA A 60 3.26 -17.58 17.74
C ALA A 60 2.17 -18.44 18.40
N VAL A 61 1.16 -17.79 19.00
CA VAL A 61 0.01 -18.49 19.62
C VAL A 61 -0.75 -19.34 18.60
N ALA A 62 -0.93 -18.84 17.37
CA ALA A 62 -1.56 -19.60 16.30
C ALA A 62 -0.76 -20.87 15.92
N ARG A 63 0.58 -20.79 15.88
CA ARG A 63 1.44 -21.95 15.62
C ARG A 63 1.41 -22.98 16.74
N ASP A 64 1.38 -22.55 18.00
CA ASP A 64 1.32 -23.47 19.14
C ASP A 64 0.00 -24.24 19.19
N ARG A 65 -1.11 -23.57 18.83
CA ARG A 65 -2.41 -24.23 18.65
C ARG A 65 -2.39 -25.24 17.49
N ALA A 66 -1.78 -24.90 16.36
CA ALA A 66 -1.66 -25.81 15.21
C ALA A 66 -0.76 -27.02 15.48
N ARG A 67 0.23 -26.89 16.38
CA ARG A 67 1.14 -27.97 16.80
C ARG A 67 0.57 -28.89 17.88
N SER A 68 -0.62 -28.59 18.42
CA SER A 68 -1.25 -29.39 19.49
C SER A 68 -2.43 -30.21 18.96
N PRO A 69 -2.21 -31.36 18.28
CA PRO A 69 -3.28 -32.31 18.04
C PRO A 69 -3.56 -33.08 19.34
N GLY A 70 -4.63 -32.72 20.04
CA GLY A 70 -5.23 -33.57 21.07
C GLY A 70 -4.48 -33.68 22.41
N ARG A 71 -4.84 -32.82 23.36
CA ARG A 71 -5.11 -33.31 24.72
C ARG A 71 -6.58 -33.04 24.99
N GLY A 72 -7.36 -34.11 25.03
CA GLY A 72 -8.74 -34.06 25.50
C GLY A 72 -8.75 -33.44 26.89
N TRP A 73 -9.39 -32.30 27.01
CA TRP A 73 -9.78 -31.75 28.31
C TRP A 73 -11.28 -31.91 28.43
N GLY A 74 -11.67 -33.11 28.83
CA GLY A 74 -12.81 -33.29 29.70
C GLY A 74 -12.50 -32.54 31.00
N GLY A 75 -13.19 -31.43 31.20
CA GLY A 75 -13.16 -30.63 32.42
C GLY A 75 -14.59 -30.35 32.81
N SER A 76 -15.21 -31.35 33.42
CA SER A 76 -16.49 -31.26 34.11
C SER A 76 -16.30 -30.49 35.41
N THR A 77 -17.02 -29.39 35.61
CA THR A 77 -17.43 -28.93 36.96
C THR A 77 -18.83 -28.32 36.91
N THR A 78 -19.81 -29.18 37.19
CA THR A 78 -20.91 -28.97 38.16
C THR A 78 -21.66 -27.62 38.18
N SER A 79 -22.92 -27.66 37.77
CA SER A 79 -24.02 -26.98 38.47
C SER A 79 -25.33 -27.70 38.14
N VAL A 80 -26.11 -27.94 39.19
CA VAL A 80 -27.16 -28.95 39.33
C VAL A 80 -28.51 -28.25 39.56
N ASN A 81 -29.59 -28.90 39.10
CA ASN A 81 -31.04 -28.65 39.32
C ASN A 81 -31.70 -27.57 38.43
N HIS A 82 -32.91 -27.74 37.87
CA HIS A 82 -33.94 -28.78 37.89
C HIS A 82 -34.94 -28.45 36.74
N ILE A 83 -35.62 -29.45 36.15
CA ILE A 83 -37.08 -29.51 35.83
C ILE A 83 -37.35 -30.65 34.81
N PRO A 84 -38.45 -31.43 34.92
CA PRO A 84 -38.56 -32.77 34.38
C PRO A 84 -39.39 -32.91 33.09
N GLN A 85 -39.08 -33.99 32.37
CA GLN A 85 -39.88 -34.85 31.49
C GLN A 85 -40.93 -34.23 30.53
N GLY A 86 -40.71 -34.47 29.23
CA GLY A 86 -41.76 -34.36 28.21
C GLY A 86 -41.27 -34.54 26.77
N VAL A 87 -41.11 -35.79 26.34
CA VAL A 87 -41.50 -36.31 25.00
C VAL A 87 -41.22 -35.44 23.76
N GLN A 88 -40.22 -35.81 22.95
CA GLN A 88 -40.36 -36.25 21.54
C GLN A 88 -39.00 -36.28 20.81
N LYS A 89 -38.69 -37.48 20.30
CA LYS A 89 -37.67 -37.70 19.27
C LYS A 89 -38.07 -36.95 17.99
N ARG A 90 -37.23 -36.04 17.49
CA ARG A 90 -37.21 -35.68 16.06
C ARG A 90 -35.78 -35.50 15.57
N SER A 91 -35.44 -36.36 14.62
CA SER A 91 -34.26 -36.29 13.76
C SER A 91 -34.30 -34.99 12.94
N PHE A 92 -33.24 -34.20 13.00
CA PHE A 92 -33.07 -33.05 12.11
C PHE A 92 -32.02 -33.35 11.04
N SER A 93 -32.52 -33.42 9.81
CA SER A 93 -31.80 -33.49 8.56
C SER A 93 -30.96 -32.22 8.30
N ARG A 94 -29.85 -32.46 7.61
CA ARG A 94 -28.93 -31.52 6.96
C ARG A 94 -29.62 -30.26 6.42
N GLY A 95 -29.24 -29.09 6.95
CA GLY A 95 -29.61 -27.78 6.43
C GLY A 95 -28.59 -27.28 5.41
N SER A 96 -29.04 -27.17 4.16
CA SER A 96 -28.31 -26.66 2.99
C SER A 96 -28.01 -25.16 3.11
N SER A 97 -26.80 -24.79 2.68
CA SER A 97 -26.30 -23.43 2.52
C SER A 97 -26.94 -22.73 1.31
N ARG A 98 -27.72 -21.67 1.56
CA ARG A 98 -28.00 -20.63 0.56
C ARG A 98 -27.97 -19.25 1.22
N ALA A 99 -27.16 -18.36 0.64
CA ALA A 99 -27.02 -16.97 1.05
C ALA A 99 -28.26 -16.15 0.64
N PRO A 100 -28.69 -15.14 1.43
CA PRO A 100 -29.74 -14.22 1.03
C PRO A 100 -29.22 -13.12 0.08
N SER A 101 -29.97 -12.89 -1.00
CA SER A 101 -29.75 -11.85 -2.02
C SER A 101 -29.94 -10.42 -1.47
N PRO A 102 -29.34 -9.40 -2.10
CA PRO A 102 -29.42 -8.01 -1.64
C PRO A 102 -30.74 -7.34 -2.08
N THR A 103 -31.49 -6.80 -1.11
CA THR A 103 -32.58 -5.85 -1.37
C THR A 103 -32.03 -4.45 -1.62
N SER A 104 -32.39 -3.93 -2.79
CA SER A 104 -32.25 -2.54 -3.23
C SER A 104 -33.07 -1.56 -2.40
N MET A 105 -32.54 -0.38 -2.09
CA MET A 105 -33.37 0.82 -1.95
C MET A 105 -32.67 2.02 -2.60
N PHE A 106 -33.31 2.53 -3.65
CA PHE A 106 -33.05 3.82 -4.26
C PHE A 106 -33.72 4.94 -3.44
N SER A 107 -33.02 6.07 -3.37
CA SER A 107 -33.50 7.46 -3.51
C SER A 107 -34.68 7.98 -2.69
N ARG A 108 -34.45 9.09 -1.99
CA ARG A 108 -35.25 10.32 -2.15
C ARG A 108 -34.54 11.56 -1.60
N SER A 109 -34.40 12.54 -2.49
CA SER A 109 -34.20 13.97 -2.24
C SER A 109 -35.52 14.64 -1.82
N HIS A 110 -35.48 15.69 -0.98
CA HIS A 110 -36.12 17.00 -1.24
C HIS A 110 -35.86 18.04 -0.13
N HIS A 111 -35.99 19.30 -0.55
CA HIS A 111 -35.66 20.58 0.06
C HIS A 111 -36.57 21.07 1.22
N GLY A 112 -36.03 21.99 2.04
CA GLY A 112 -36.59 23.37 2.11
C GLY A 112 -37.37 23.84 3.34
N HIS A 113 -36.68 24.63 4.18
CA HIS A 113 -37.11 25.95 4.72
C HIS A 113 -38.06 26.05 5.96
N PRO A 114 -38.17 27.23 6.63
CA PRO A 114 -37.44 27.59 7.87
C PRO A 114 -38.36 28.07 9.03
N GLY A 115 -37.80 28.37 10.22
CA GLY A 115 -38.55 29.12 11.25
C GLY A 115 -37.98 29.19 12.67
N HIS A 116 -37.45 30.37 13.02
CA HIS A 116 -37.58 31.14 14.28
C HIS A 116 -37.33 30.55 15.70
N SER A 117 -36.31 31.17 16.33
CA SER A 117 -36.38 32.04 17.54
C SER A 117 -36.16 31.51 18.97
N ARG A 118 -35.20 32.22 19.60
CA ARG A 118 -35.19 32.84 20.95
C ARG A 118 -34.59 32.10 22.17
N ASN A 119 -33.48 32.71 22.63
CA ASN A 119 -33.13 33.20 23.98
C ASN A 119 -33.25 32.31 25.22
N GLY A 120 -32.18 32.33 26.03
CA GLY A 120 -32.22 31.98 27.45
C GLY A 120 -30.84 31.89 28.10
N SER A 121 -30.33 33.01 28.59
CA SER A 121 -29.15 33.17 29.45
C SER A 121 -29.33 32.56 30.84
N GLN A 122 -28.31 31.92 31.43
CA GLN A 122 -27.76 32.30 32.74
C GLN A 122 -26.54 31.46 33.18
N ALA A 123 -25.69 32.13 33.96
CA ALA A 123 -24.41 31.72 34.46
C ALA A 123 -24.48 30.73 35.64
N GLY A 124 -23.40 29.97 35.84
CA GLY A 124 -23.13 29.23 37.07
C GLY A 124 -21.71 28.64 37.03
N GLN A 125 -20.80 29.25 37.78
CA GLN A 125 -19.43 28.77 37.99
C GLN A 125 -19.42 27.43 38.71
N ALA A 126 -18.54 26.50 38.29
CA ALA A 126 -17.92 25.53 39.19
C ALA A 126 -16.61 25.02 38.57
N LEU A 127 -15.49 25.37 39.22
CA LEU A 127 -14.20 24.69 39.10
C LEU A 127 -14.36 23.24 39.55
N HIS A 128 -13.83 22.28 38.77
CA HIS A 128 -12.96 21.17 39.20
C HIS A 128 -12.97 20.00 38.21
N HIS A 129 -11.76 19.44 38.02
CA HIS A 129 -11.44 18.12 37.50
C HIS A 129 -11.54 17.86 35.98
N SER A 130 -10.36 17.88 35.36
CA SER A 130 -10.07 17.09 34.16
C SER A 130 -10.40 15.60 34.36
N PRO A 131 -11.00 14.97 33.35
CA PRO A 131 -10.73 13.58 33.05
C PRO A 131 -10.04 13.47 31.68
N SER A 132 -8.84 12.89 31.76
CA SER A 132 -8.23 12.00 30.79
C SER A 132 -9.10 11.55 29.61
N VAL A 133 -8.54 11.73 28.40
CA VAL A 133 -8.67 10.85 27.21
C VAL A 133 -9.92 9.96 27.21
N ALA A 134 -11.05 10.53 26.77
CA ALA A 134 -12.24 9.76 26.47
C ALA A 134 -12.01 8.93 25.19
N GLN A 135 -12.21 7.63 25.34
CA GLN A 135 -12.24 6.59 24.33
C GLN A 135 -13.14 6.97 23.15
N PHE A 136 -12.57 7.05 21.94
CA PHE A 136 -13.33 6.89 20.71
C PHE A 136 -13.57 5.40 20.48
N HIS A 137 -14.59 4.83 21.13
CA HIS A 137 -15.16 3.55 20.70
C HIS A 137 -16.11 3.80 19.53
N GLY A 138 -15.60 3.66 18.31
CA GLY A 138 -16.44 3.47 17.14
C GLY A 138 -17.08 2.08 17.19
N SER A 139 -18.41 2.06 17.15
CA SER A 139 -19.22 0.85 17.09
C SER A 139 -19.01 0.11 15.76
N GLY A 140 -18.07 -0.84 15.74
CA GLY A 140 -17.96 -1.87 14.70
C GLY A 140 -18.25 -3.22 15.33
N GLN A 141 -19.28 -3.90 14.84
CA GLN A 141 -19.69 -5.24 15.25
C GLN A 141 -18.48 -6.18 15.35
N GLY A 142 -18.17 -6.57 16.59
CA GLY A 142 -17.11 -7.52 16.91
C GLY A 142 -17.54 -8.93 16.57
N ASN A 143 -16.69 -9.62 15.80
CA ASN A 143 -16.51 -11.05 15.95
C ASN A 143 -15.01 -11.27 16.24
N GLY A 144 -14.71 -11.80 17.42
CA GLY A 144 -13.49 -11.51 18.17
C GLY A 144 -12.16 -11.94 17.56
N THR A 145 -11.15 -11.06 17.70
CA THR A 145 -9.77 -11.32 18.20
C THR A 145 -9.07 -9.96 18.31
N GLY A 146 -8.36 -9.71 19.42
CA GLY A 146 -7.69 -8.43 19.73
C GLY A 146 -6.59 -8.08 18.72
N THR A 147 -6.95 -7.38 17.65
CA THR A 147 -6.04 -6.95 16.59
C THR A 147 -5.65 -5.49 16.80
N PHE A 148 -4.37 -5.17 16.61
CA PHE A 148 -3.87 -3.79 16.67
C PHE A 148 -4.70 -2.85 15.78
N GLN A 149 -5.19 -1.75 16.34
CA GLN A 149 -5.89 -0.72 15.60
C GLN A 149 -5.35 0.66 15.95
N SER A 150 -4.93 1.41 14.94
CA SER A 150 -4.54 2.80 15.07
C SER A 150 -5.01 3.61 13.86
N PRO A 151 -5.49 4.85 14.05
CA PRO A 151 -5.80 5.73 12.92
C PRO A 151 -4.53 6.18 12.18
N LEU A 152 -3.37 6.18 12.83
CA LEU A 152 -2.11 6.68 12.29
C LEU A 152 -1.26 5.62 11.59
N PHE A 153 -1.43 4.34 11.97
CA PHE A 153 -0.65 3.24 11.40
C PHE A 153 -1.48 1.97 11.24
N ARG A 154 -1.23 1.23 10.16
CA ARG A 154 -1.83 -0.08 9.90
C ARG A 154 -0.73 -1.07 9.54
N LEU A 155 -0.83 -2.28 10.06
CA LEU A 155 0.08 -3.36 9.71
C LEU A 155 0.11 -3.61 8.20
N ARG A 156 1.29 -4.02 7.71
CA ARG A 156 1.52 -4.36 6.29
C ARG A 156 1.20 -3.22 5.32
N ARG A 157 1.32 -1.98 5.81
CA ARG A 157 1.21 -0.74 5.04
C ARG A 157 2.40 0.15 5.36
N ALA A 158 2.89 0.90 4.38
CA ALA A 158 3.96 1.85 4.59
C ALA A 158 3.53 2.91 5.64
N PRO A 159 4.40 3.24 6.61
CA PRO A 159 4.16 4.42 7.44
C PRO A 159 4.28 5.67 6.57
N LEU A 160 3.44 6.66 6.84
CA LEU A 160 3.59 8.02 6.30
C LEU A 160 4.19 8.88 7.40
N LEU A 161 5.48 9.14 7.31
CA LEU A 161 6.24 9.98 8.24
C LEU A 161 6.20 11.43 7.78
N GLN A 162 6.39 12.35 8.71
CA GLN A 162 6.34 13.79 8.41
C GLN A 162 7.65 14.47 8.77
N VAL A 163 8.07 15.34 7.88
CA VAL A 163 9.10 16.36 8.10
C VAL A 163 8.52 17.73 7.72
N PHE A 164 9.22 18.79 8.10
CA PHE A 164 8.84 20.16 7.76
C PHE A 164 10.09 20.94 7.39
N VAL A 165 10.32 21.11 6.09
CA VAL A 165 11.49 21.79 5.54
C VAL A 165 11.01 22.83 4.52
N PRO A 166 10.81 24.10 4.91
CA PRO A 166 10.47 25.15 3.96
C PRO A 166 11.56 25.29 2.89
N SER A 167 11.20 25.02 1.63
CA SER A 167 12.12 25.11 0.49
C SER A 167 11.78 26.30 -0.41
N PRO A 168 12.78 27.13 -0.80
CA PRO A 168 12.55 28.24 -1.71
C PRO A 168 12.25 27.80 -3.15
N GLU A 169 12.48 26.54 -3.48
CA GLU A 169 12.35 25.98 -4.84
C GLU A 169 10.91 25.49 -5.15
N GLY A 170 10.00 25.66 -4.17
CA GLY A 170 8.57 25.47 -4.36
C GLY A 170 8.15 24.00 -4.32
N GLU A 171 7.49 23.57 -5.39
CA GLU A 171 6.79 22.28 -5.48
C GLU A 171 7.70 21.05 -5.57
N TRP A 172 8.92 21.25 -6.06
CA TRP A 172 9.94 20.21 -6.21
C TRP A 172 11.01 20.39 -5.15
N LEU A 173 11.33 19.30 -4.44
CA LEU A 173 12.39 19.33 -3.44
C LEU A 173 13.74 19.28 -4.16
N SER A 174 14.58 20.26 -3.85
CA SER A 174 15.97 20.25 -4.30
C SER A 174 16.82 19.28 -3.50
N ASP A 175 17.97 18.91 -4.02
CA ASP A 175 18.93 18.05 -3.31
C ASP A 175 19.24 18.58 -1.90
N ALA A 176 19.38 19.90 -1.75
CA ALA A 176 19.59 20.53 -0.45
C ALA A 176 18.38 20.36 0.49
N SER A 177 17.16 20.44 -0.05
CA SER A 177 15.92 20.25 0.71
C SER A 177 15.72 18.79 1.12
N VAL A 178 16.07 17.84 0.25
CA VAL A 178 16.07 16.40 0.55
C VAL A 178 17.06 16.08 1.66
N LEU A 179 18.29 16.60 1.59
CA LEU A 179 19.30 16.42 2.65
C LEU A 179 18.84 17.02 3.99
N GLU A 180 18.16 18.16 3.97
CA GLU A 180 17.61 18.75 5.20
C GLU A 180 16.43 17.92 5.76
N CYS A 181 15.63 17.28 4.89
CA CYS A 181 14.62 16.30 5.31
C CYS A 181 15.27 15.10 6.01
N GLU A 182 16.37 14.56 5.49
CA GLU A 182 17.15 13.51 6.15
C GLU A 182 17.70 13.99 7.50
N GLN A 183 18.19 15.22 7.56
CA GLN A 183 18.68 15.82 8.79
C GLN A 183 17.55 15.99 9.82
N GLU A 184 16.32 16.29 9.42
CA GLU A 184 15.15 16.31 10.30
C GLU A 184 14.84 14.92 10.88
N LEU A 185 14.97 13.85 10.08
CA LEU A 185 14.84 12.46 10.56
C LEU A 185 15.99 12.10 11.53
N LYS A 186 17.20 12.60 11.27
CA LYS A 186 18.35 12.46 12.17
C LYS A 186 18.13 13.19 13.49
N ARG A 187 17.67 14.44 13.47
CA ARG A 187 17.27 15.22 14.66
C ARG A 187 16.09 14.58 15.40
N ALA A 188 15.21 13.89 14.68
CA ALA A 188 14.16 13.08 15.29
C ALA A 188 14.74 11.85 16.03
N GLY A 189 15.95 11.41 15.70
CA GLY A 189 16.60 10.25 16.30
C GLY A 189 15.99 8.92 15.85
N VAL A 190 15.43 8.88 14.63
CA VAL A 190 14.64 7.73 14.14
C VAL A 190 15.28 6.95 13.01
N LEU A 191 16.44 7.37 12.49
CA LEU A 191 17.09 6.73 11.33
C LEU A 191 17.26 5.22 11.51
N HIS A 192 17.68 4.77 12.69
CA HIS A 192 17.85 3.35 13.02
C HIS A 192 16.53 2.55 13.06
N LEU A 193 15.38 3.23 13.06
CA LEU A 193 14.07 2.62 12.98
C LEU A 193 13.56 2.56 11.54
N LEU A 194 14.08 3.39 10.63
CA LEU A 194 13.61 3.41 9.25
C LEU A 194 13.91 2.09 8.54
N ARG A 195 13.04 1.73 7.61
CA ARG A 195 13.19 0.54 6.77
C ARG A 195 12.97 0.92 5.31
N PRO A 196 13.63 0.22 4.37
CA PRO A 196 13.35 0.41 2.95
C PRO A 196 11.84 0.36 2.67
N GLY A 197 11.34 1.32 1.90
CA GLY A 197 9.92 1.48 1.60
C GLY A 197 9.11 2.31 2.61
N ASP A 198 9.70 2.82 3.69
CA ASP A 198 9.04 3.85 4.51
C ASP A 198 8.85 5.14 3.69
N VAL A 199 7.68 5.78 3.80
CA VAL A 199 7.36 6.99 3.05
C VAL A 199 7.48 8.20 3.96
N VAL A 200 8.24 9.19 3.54
CA VAL A 200 8.42 10.47 4.23
C VAL A 200 7.75 11.55 3.41
N TRP A 201 7.03 12.45 4.08
CA TRP A 201 6.37 13.57 3.43
C TRP A 201 6.83 14.87 4.06
N ASP A 202 7.41 15.74 3.23
CA ASP A 202 7.64 17.12 3.61
C ASP A 202 6.34 17.92 3.54
N THR A 203 5.77 18.15 4.71
CA THR A 203 4.51 18.88 4.89
C THR A 203 4.62 20.35 4.51
N ALA A 204 5.84 20.90 4.39
CA ALA A 204 6.04 22.28 3.96
C ALA A 204 5.69 22.49 2.47
N VAL A 205 5.72 21.44 1.65
CA VAL A 205 5.43 21.51 0.21
C VAL A 205 3.92 21.52 -0.08
N GLY A 206 3.11 20.93 0.80
CA GLY A 206 1.65 20.82 0.64
C GLY A 206 1.17 19.37 0.48
N ASP A 207 -0.15 19.18 0.35
CA ASP A 207 -0.81 17.88 0.36
C ASP A 207 -1.47 17.46 -0.97
N GLU A 208 -1.18 18.20 -2.03
CA GLU A 208 -1.62 17.88 -3.39
C GLU A 208 -0.86 16.67 -3.94
N GLY A 209 -1.61 15.70 -4.46
CA GLY A 209 -1.03 14.49 -5.05
C GLY A 209 -0.01 13.80 -4.13
N ASN A 210 1.20 13.61 -4.65
CA ASN A 210 2.37 13.07 -3.94
C ASN A 210 3.48 14.12 -3.74
N MET A 211 3.17 15.41 -3.82
CA MET A 211 4.18 16.46 -3.65
C MET A 211 4.87 16.35 -2.29
N GLY A 212 6.18 16.55 -2.29
CA GLY A 212 7.04 16.38 -1.12
C GLY A 212 7.11 14.95 -0.56
N ARG A 213 6.55 13.93 -1.23
CA ARG A 213 6.69 12.53 -0.79
C ARG A 213 7.96 11.93 -1.35
N LEU A 214 8.75 11.39 -0.44
CA LEU A 214 10.00 10.70 -0.66
C LEU A 214 9.89 9.29 -0.08
N VAL A 215 10.71 8.37 -0.56
CA VAL A 215 10.76 7.00 -0.05
C VAL A 215 12.15 6.73 0.53
N TRP A 216 12.23 5.99 1.63
CA TRP A 216 13.51 5.57 2.19
C TRP A 216 14.00 4.31 1.47
N ASP A 217 15.20 4.30 0.89
CA ASP A 217 15.76 3.11 0.24
C ASP A 217 16.53 2.17 1.19
N GLY A 218 16.80 2.64 2.42
CA GLY A 218 17.68 1.98 3.38
C GLY A 218 18.84 2.86 3.85
N SER A 219 19.25 3.82 3.01
CA SER A 219 20.38 4.72 3.24
C SER A 219 20.02 6.19 3.04
N TYR A 220 19.17 6.49 2.05
CA TYR A 220 18.82 7.83 1.61
C TYR A 220 17.32 7.98 1.36
N LEU A 221 16.86 9.22 1.39
CA LEU A 221 15.56 9.61 0.84
C LEU A 221 15.66 9.76 -0.67
N ILE A 222 14.65 9.25 -1.35
CA ILE A 222 14.60 9.23 -2.80
C ILE A 222 13.29 9.79 -3.33
N ASP A 223 13.37 10.36 -4.52
CA ASP A 223 12.18 10.80 -5.24
C ASP A 223 11.36 9.64 -5.79
N LEU A 224 10.08 9.93 -6.00
CA LEU A 224 9.20 9.06 -6.77
C LEU A 224 9.59 9.05 -8.25
N ASP A 225 9.25 7.96 -8.93
CA ASP A 225 9.51 7.81 -10.36
C ASP A 225 8.31 8.31 -11.18
N TYR A 226 8.56 9.29 -12.04
CA TYR A 226 7.56 9.93 -12.89
C TYR A 226 7.53 9.37 -14.33
N THR A 227 8.35 8.36 -14.64
CA THR A 227 8.53 7.80 -15.99
C THR A 227 7.21 7.34 -16.62
N TYR A 228 6.34 6.68 -15.86
CA TYR A 228 5.05 6.16 -16.31
C TYR A 228 3.84 6.76 -15.57
N SER A 229 4.08 7.73 -14.69
CA SER A 229 3.06 8.27 -13.77
C SER A 229 3.27 9.74 -13.50
N ARG A 230 2.29 10.59 -13.88
CA ARG A 230 2.35 12.03 -13.61
C ARG A 230 2.35 12.37 -12.12
N SER A 231 1.78 11.48 -11.31
CA SER A 231 1.76 11.63 -9.85
C SER A 231 2.98 11.05 -9.17
N GLY A 232 3.88 10.38 -9.88
CA GLY A 232 4.99 9.63 -9.29
C GLY A 232 4.54 8.29 -8.71
N ASP A 233 5.32 7.25 -8.95
CA ASP A 233 5.17 5.91 -8.38
C ASP A 233 6.46 5.46 -7.69
N LEU A 234 6.46 4.25 -7.14
CA LEU A 234 7.63 3.70 -6.46
C LEU A 234 8.79 3.54 -7.45
N PRO A 235 10.01 3.97 -7.11
CA PRO A 235 11.14 3.86 -8.01
C PRO A 235 11.64 2.41 -8.16
N LYS A 236 12.28 2.14 -9.30
CA LYS A 236 12.70 0.80 -9.74
C LYS A 236 13.65 0.03 -8.81
N TYR A 237 14.42 0.73 -7.98
CA TYR A 237 15.36 0.11 -7.06
C TYR A 237 14.71 -0.31 -5.73
N LEU A 238 13.39 -0.20 -5.61
CA LEU A 238 12.63 -0.86 -4.55
C LEU A 238 11.91 -2.10 -5.12
N PRO A 239 12.39 -3.32 -4.82
CA PRO A 239 11.83 -4.54 -5.37
C PRO A 239 10.37 -4.70 -4.93
N THR A 240 9.41 -4.60 -5.84
CA THR A 240 8.00 -4.53 -5.45
C THR A 240 7.50 -5.84 -4.81
N LEU A 241 8.05 -6.99 -5.21
CA LEU A 241 7.76 -8.28 -4.58
C LEU A 241 8.10 -8.33 -3.08
N ALA A 242 8.97 -7.43 -2.60
CA ALA A 242 9.35 -7.38 -1.19
C ALA A 242 8.30 -6.76 -0.27
N PHE A 243 7.28 -6.15 -0.85
CA PHE A 243 6.21 -5.49 -0.13
C PHE A 243 4.88 -6.14 -0.47
N PRO A 244 3.92 -6.20 0.48
CA PRO A 244 2.56 -6.60 0.14
C PRO A 244 2.03 -5.78 -1.06
N PRO A 245 1.23 -6.35 -1.98
CA PRO A 245 0.68 -5.60 -3.13
C PRO A 245 -0.07 -4.31 -2.74
N SER A 246 -0.62 -4.26 -1.52
CA SER A 246 -1.33 -3.10 -0.96
C SER A 246 -0.46 -2.15 -0.12
N TYR A 247 0.85 -2.41 0.02
CA TYR A 247 1.71 -1.74 1.01
C TYR A 247 1.70 -0.21 0.89
N PHE A 248 1.75 0.30 -0.34
CA PHE A 248 1.75 1.74 -0.62
C PHE A 248 0.35 2.32 -0.84
N HIS A 249 -0.71 1.52 -0.75
CA HIS A 249 -2.08 1.96 -1.05
C HIS A 249 -2.49 3.17 -0.22
N ARG A 250 -2.90 4.27 -0.88
CA ARG A 250 -3.26 5.58 -0.29
C ARG A 250 -2.12 6.28 0.49
N VAL A 251 -0.91 5.74 0.48
CA VAL A 251 0.29 6.39 1.04
C VAL A 251 0.99 7.12 -0.09
N ILE A 252 1.37 6.37 -1.12
CA ILE A 252 1.62 6.89 -2.45
C ILE A 252 0.27 6.89 -3.18
N ARG A 253 -0.20 8.07 -3.56
CA ARG A 253 -1.47 8.28 -4.25
C ARG A 253 -1.27 7.95 -5.72
N THR A 254 -2.22 7.23 -6.28
CA THR A 254 -2.23 6.89 -7.71
C THR A 254 -3.37 7.68 -8.36
N MET A 255 -3.07 8.45 -9.41
CA MET A 255 -4.09 9.21 -10.15
C MET A 255 -4.84 8.33 -11.17
N GLY A 256 -6.01 8.78 -11.61
CA GLY A 256 -6.79 8.12 -12.68
C GLY A 256 -7.38 6.77 -12.25
N SER A 257 -7.02 5.69 -12.94
CA SER A 257 -7.57 4.33 -12.72
C SER A 257 -7.25 3.74 -11.34
N GLY A 258 -6.37 4.37 -10.56
CA GLY A 258 -6.03 3.93 -9.20
C GLY A 258 -5.05 2.76 -9.14
N ASN A 259 -4.47 2.37 -10.29
CA ASN A 259 -3.61 1.21 -10.46
C ASN A 259 -2.12 1.60 -10.51
N PRO A 260 -1.35 1.29 -9.45
CA PRO A 260 0.03 1.76 -9.29
C PRO A 260 1.00 1.01 -10.20
N ILE A 261 2.10 1.67 -10.55
CA ILE A 261 3.24 1.03 -11.23
C ILE A 261 4.01 0.19 -10.20
N CYS A 262 4.50 -0.96 -10.65
CA CYS A 262 5.33 -1.88 -9.87
C CYS A 262 6.47 -2.43 -10.73
N HIS A 263 7.60 -2.70 -10.08
CA HIS A 263 8.79 -3.27 -10.70
C HIS A 263 8.98 -4.72 -10.22
N ILE A 264 8.74 -5.68 -11.11
CA ILE A 264 8.73 -7.12 -10.85
C ILE A 264 9.47 -7.85 -11.97
N ASP A 265 10.47 -8.65 -11.63
CA ASP A 265 11.05 -9.61 -12.57
C ASP A 265 10.20 -10.90 -12.56
N ILE A 266 9.53 -11.20 -13.68
CA ILE A 266 8.71 -12.41 -13.84
C ILE A 266 9.47 -13.57 -14.50
N SER A 267 10.72 -13.36 -14.92
CA SER A 267 11.52 -14.40 -15.60
C SER A 267 11.65 -15.72 -14.83
N PRO A 268 11.69 -15.76 -13.47
CA PRO A 268 11.69 -17.03 -12.74
C PRO A 268 10.45 -17.90 -12.95
N TRP A 269 9.35 -17.32 -13.45
CA TRP A 269 8.10 -18.02 -13.75
C TRP A 269 7.81 -18.10 -15.26
N GLY A 270 8.80 -17.80 -16.10
CA GLY A 270 8.62 -17.71 -17.54
C GLY A 270 7.99 -18.95 -18.18
N GLU A 271 8.35 -20.15 -17.72
CA GLU A 271 7.80 -21.42 -18.24
C GLU A 271 6.30 -21.59 -17.91
N GLU A 272 5.90 -21.22 -16.68
CA GLU A 272 4.49 -21.25 -16.27
C GLU A 272 3.68 -20.20 -17.04
N VAL A 273 4.26 -19.02 -17.26
CA VAL A 273 3.68 -17.96 -18.08
C VAL A 273 3.53 -18.41 -19.54
N ALA A 274 4.52 -19.10 -20.11
CA ALA A 274 4.44 -19.61 -21.47
C ALA A 274 3.38 -20.71 -21.63
N THR A 275 3.31 -21.62 -20.66
CA THR A 275 2.37 -22.75 -20.67
C THR A 275 0.92 -22.29 -20.53
N ASN A 276 0.65 -21.28 -19.71
CA ASN A 276 -0.70 -20.81 -19.42
C ASN A 276 -1.20 -19.69 -20.34
N LEU A 277 -0.42 -19.33 -21.36
CA LEU A 277 -0.74 -18.20 -22.24
C LEU A 277 -1.98 -18.47 -23.10
N GLN A 278 -2.93 -17.53 -23.06
CA GLN A 278 -4.15 -17.56 -23.87
C GLN A 278 -4.43 -16.17 -24.46
N LEU A 279 -4.95 -16.13 -25.69
CA LEU A 279 -5.51 -14.93 -26.28
C LEU A 279 -7.02 -14.89 -25.99
N LEU A 280 -7.46 -13.88 -25.25
CA LEU A 280 -8.84 -13.76 -24.78
C LEU A 280 -9.49 -12.48 -25.30
N GLN A 281 -10.79 -12.57 -25.59
CA GLN A 281 -11.62 -11.41 -25.85
C GLN A 281 -12.17 -10.88 -24.50
N ASP A 282 -11.71 -9.71 -24.09
CA ASP A 282 -12.10 -9.05 -22.85
C ASP A 282 -13.14 -7.95 -23.14
N ARG A 283 -14.20 -7.91 -22.34
CA ARG A 283 -15.29 -6.92 -22.46
C ARG A 283 -15.27 -6.01 -21.25
N MET A 284 -14.77 -4.80 -21.42
CA MET A 284 -14.64 -3.82 -20.34
C MET A 284 -15.72 -2.74 -20.49
N LYS A 285 -16.38 -2.39 -19.38
CA LYS A 285 -17.26 -1.22 -19.33
C LYS A 285 -16.41 0.02 -19.08
N THR A 286 -16.37 0.92 -20.04
CA THR A 286 -15.69 2.22 -19.92
C THR A 286 -16.76 3.30 -19.77
N GLU A 287 -16.53 4.25 -18.87
CA GLU A 287 -17.37 5.44 -18.73
C GLU A 287 -16.99 6.46 -19.81
N THR A 288 -17.98 6.97 -20.54
CA THR A 288 -17.77 8.04 -21.52
C THR A 288 -17.61 9.37 -20.81
N PRO A 289 -16.96 10.36 -21.45
CA PRO A 289 -16.81 11.71 -20.87
C PRO A 289 -18.14 12.38 -20.48
N GLN A 290 -19.28 11.91 -21.02
CA GLN A 290 -20.63 12.40 -20.70
C GLN A 290 -21.36 11.56 -19.62
N GLY A 291 -20.67 10.61 -18.96
CA GLY A 291 -21.23 9.78 -17.89
C GLY A 291 -22.03 8.55 -18.36
N GLY A 292 -21.96 8.18 -19.63
CA GLY A 292 -22.56 6.94 -20.15
C GLY A 292 -21.61 5.74 -20.01
N HIS A 293 -22.11 4.50 -20.01
CA HIS A 293 -21.25 3.31 -19.99
C HIS A 293 -21.24 2.62 -21.36
N HIS A 294 -20.06 2.47 -21.96
CA HIS A 294 -19.88 1.77 -23.22
C HIS A 294 -19.07 0.49 -22.98
N VAL A 295 -19.50 -0.63 -23.58
CA VAL A 295 -18.75 -1.88 -23.55
C VAL A 295 -17.73 -1.86 -24.68
N VAL A 296 -16.46 -1.80 -24.31
CA VAL A 296 -15.34 -1.91 -25.25
C VAL A 296 -14.85 -3.35 -25.25
N VAL A 297 -14.77 -3.93 -26.43
CA VAL A 297 -14.19 -5.25 -26.66
C VAL A 297 -12.71 -5.05 -26.99
N ARG A 298 -11.81 -5.70 -26.25
CA ARG A 298 -10.38 -5.70 -26.52
C ARG A 298 -9.84 -7.13 -26.50
N TRP A 299 -8.86 -7.40 -27.34
CA TRP A 299 -8.09 -8.65 -27.24
C TRP A 299 -6.96 -8.47 -26.23
N VAL A 300 -6.72 -9.49 -25.41
CA VAL A 300 -5.71 -9.48 -24.34
C VAL A 300 -5.00 -10.82 -24.31
N HIS A 301 -3.67 -10.76 -24.27
CA HIS A 301 -2.87 -11.94 -23.91
C HIS A 301 -2.91 -12.09 -22.40
N ARG A 302 -3.49 -13.17 -21.91
CA ARG A 302 -3.57 -13.48 -20.47
C ARG A 302 -2.76 -14.73 -20.19
N SER A 303 -1.99 -14.69 -19.12
CA SER A 303 -1.35 -15.86 -18.55
C SER A 303 -1.35 -15.76 -17.03
N SER A 304 -0.84 -16.76 -16.35
CA SER A 304 -0.71 -16.77 -14.90
C SER A 304 0.48 -17.59 -14.43
N PHE A 305 1.02 -17.21 -13.29
CA PHE A 305 1.99 -18.01 -12.56
C PHE A 305 1.68 -18.08 -11.07
N THR A 306 2.33 -19.00 -10.35
CA THR A 306 2.08 -19.24 -8.93
C THR A 306 3.29 -18.92 -8.09
N VAL A 307 3.15 -17.96 -7.17
CA VAL A 307 4.14 -17.70 -6.12
C VAL A 307 3.83 -18.61 -4.94
N ARG A 308 4.63 -19.66 -4.77
CA ARG A 308 4.37 -20.68 -3.75
C ARG A 308 5.05 -20.32 -2.42
N PRO A 309 4.39 -20.56 -1.28
CA PRO A 309 5.08 -20.55 0.00
C PRO A 309 6.24 -21.57 -0.04
N PRO A 310 7.41 -21.23 0.50
CA PRO A 310 8.57 -22.12 0.51
C PRO A 310 8.29 -23.35 1.40
N PRO A 311 8.56 -24.60 0.94
CA PRO A 311 8.22 -25.82 1.69
C PRO A 311 8.88 -25.90 3.07
N SER A 312 10.08 -25.32 3.19
CA SER A 312 10.89 -25.31 4.42
C SER A 312 10.53 -24.16 5.37
N GLY A 313 9.56 -23.31 5.02
CA GLY A 313 9.27 -22.06 5.72
C GLY A 313 10.35 -20.99 5.60
N LYS A 314 11.44 -21.25 4.87
CA LYS A 314 12.52 -20.27 4.61
C LYS A 314 12.06 -19.26 3.57
N PRO A 315 12.07 -17.95 3.86
CA PRO A 315 11.53 -16.95 2.94
C PRO A 315 12.22 -16.97 1.56
N LEU A 316 11.44 -16.77 0.50
CA LEU A 316 11.93 -16.73 -0.88
C LEU A 316 12.75 -15.46 -1.09
N ARG A 317 14.01 -15.58 -1.51
CA ARG A 317 14.88 -14.43 -1.78
C ARG A 317 14.56 -13.79 -3.12
N ILE A 318 14.67 -12.46 -3.17
CA ILE A 318 14.61 -11.67 -4.40
C ILE A 318 16.05 -11.38 -4.82
N SER A 319 16.40 -11.71 -6.06
CA SER A 319 17.66 -11.27 -6.65
C SER A 319 17.57 -9.79 -6.97
N VAL A 320 18.42 -8.99 -6.34
CA VAL A 320 18.49 -7.54 -6.56
C VAL A 320 19.88 -7.16 -7.10
N PRO A 321 19.97 -6.16 -7.99
CA PRO A 321 21.26 -5.57 -8.37
C PRO A 321 22.08 -5.12 -7.15
N LYS A 322 23.41 -5.19 -7.25
CA LYS A 322 24.33 -4.76 -6.17
C LYS A 322 24.23 -3.29 -5.80
N SER A 323 23.67 -2.46 -6.69
CA SER A 323 23.42 -1.04 -6.45
C SER A 323 22.25 -0.80 -5.49
N ILE A 324 21.38 -1.79 -5.28
CA ILE A 324 20.27 -1.68 -4.35
C ILE A 324 20.80 -1.92 -2.93
N GLY A 325 20.44 -1.02 -2.02
CA GLY A 325 20.79 -1.09 -0.60
C GLY A 325 20.28 -2.35 0.12
N PRO A 326 20.67 -2.53 1.39
CA PRO A 326 20.26 -3.69 2.17
C PRO A 326 18.74 -3.71 2.35
N GLY A 327 18.14 -4.87 2.11
CA GLY A 327 16.72 -5.10 2.31
C GLY A 327 16.31 -5.16 3.78
N PRO A 328 14.99 -5.13 4.07
CA PRO A 328 14.46 -5.12 5.44
C PRO A 328 14.61 -6.48 6.16
N GLY A 329 15.08 -7.53 5.48
CA GLY A 329 15.24 -8.86 6.05
C GLY A 329 16.58 -9.07 6.78
N PRO A 330 16.73 -10.19 7.53
CA PRO A 330 17.98 -10.51 8.22
C PRO A 330 19.19 -10.53 7.27
N GLY A 331 20.28 -9.88 7.69
CA GLY A 331 21.50 -9.75 6.88
C GLY A 331 21.35 -8.86 5.65
N GLY A 332 20.35 -7.97 5.60
CA GLY A 332 20.12 -7.08 4.46
C GLY A 332 19.50 -7.78 3.26
N ALA A 333 18.89 -8.95 3.45
CA ALA A 333 18.30 -9.72 2.36
C ALA A 333 16.91 -9.19 1.97
N TRP A 334 16.64 -9.22 0.67
CA TRP A 334 15.32 -8.98 0.10
C TRP A 334 14.57 -10.30 -0.05
N PHE A 335 13.33 -10.35 0.43
CA PHE A 335 12.48 -11.53 0.37
C PHE A 335 11.12 -11.20 -0.22
N ILE A 336 10.50 -12.15 -0.92
CA ILE A 336 9.13 -12.01 -1.41
C ILE A 336 8.18 -11.98 -0.21
N ASP A 337 7.36 -10.93 -0.14
CA ASP A 337 6.34 -10.78 0.90
C ASP A 337 5.25 -11.86 0.73
N PRO A 338 4.78 -12.49 1.83
CA PRO A 338 3.71 -13.48 1.78
C PRO A 338 2.39 -13.00 1.15
N GLY A 339 2.18 -11.69 1.01
CA GLY A 339 1.04 -11.11 0.31
C GLY A 339 1.01 -11.40 -1.19
N TRP A 340 2.13 -11.84 -1.76
CA TRP A 340 2.22 -12.31 -3.14
C TRP A 340 1.92 -13.80 -3.29
N TYR A 341 1.87 -14.57 -2.19
CA TYR A 341 1.63 -16.02 -2.28
C TYR A 341 0.24 -16.31 -2.86
N GLY A 342 0.20 -17.22 -3.83
CA GLY A 342 -0.99 -17.52 -4.62
C GLY A 342 -0.73 -17.34 -6.12
N THR A 343 -1.78 -17.02 -6.85
CA THR A 343 -1.73 -16.86 -8.30
C THR A 343 -1.50 -15.39 -8.68
N VAL A 344 -0.57 -15.14 -9.58
CA VAL A 344 -0.39 -13.85 -10.23
C VAL A 344 -0.84 -13.97 -11.68
N VAL A 345 -1.86 -13.21 -12.05
CA VAL A 345 -2.38 -13.16 -13.42
C VAL A 345 -1.70 -12.01 -14.14
N VAL A 346 -1.09 -12.29 -15.30
CA VAL A 346 -0.41 -11.30 -16.14
C VAL A 346 -1.24 -11.03 -17.39
N GLU A 347 -1.53 -9.77 -17.66
CA GLU A 347 -2.16 -9.32 -18.90
C GLU A 347 -1.19 -8.48 -19.75
N ALA A 348 -1.15 -8.76 -21.04
CA ALA A 348 -0.50 -7.94 -22.05
C ALA A 348 -1.47 -7.57 -23.17
N GLU A 349 -1.15 -6.53 -23.93
CA GLU A 349 -1.94 -6.11 -25.10
C GLU A 349 -2.14 -7.28 -26.07
N GLY A 350 -3.35 -7.45 -26.62
CA GLY A 350 -3.71 -8.56 -27.53
C GLY A 350 -3.07 -8.52 -28.91
N THR A 351 -2.07 -7.66 -29.13
CA THR A 351 -1.33 -7.52 -30.38
C THR A 351 -0.08 -8.40 -30.40
N ASN A 352 0.51 -8.61 -31.58
CA ASN A 352 1.75 -9.38 -31.70
C ASN A 352 2.91 -8.72 -30.96
N GLU A 353 2.91 -7.38 -30.90
CA GLU A 353 3.87 -6.58 -30.16
C GLU A 353 3.71 -6.78 -28.65
N GLY A 354 2.47 -6.81 -28.15
CA GLY A 354 2.17 -7.12 -26.75
C GLY A 354 2.59 -8.53 -26.35
N LEU A 355 2.38 -9.51 -27.24
CA LEU A 355 2.89 -10.86 -27.05
C LEU A 355 4.42 -10.90 -27.02
N ALA A 356 5.09 -10.28 -27.99
CA ALA A 356 6.54 -10.24 -28.05
C ALA A 356 7.16 -9.56 -26.80
N ASP A 357 6.55 -8.48 -26.30
CA ASP A 357 6.94 -7.82 -25.06
C ASP A 357 6.82 -8.77 -23.85
N LEU A 358 5.72 -9.51 -23.74
CA LEU A 358 5.54 -10.51 -22.67
C LEU A 358 6.58 -11.65 -22.77
N GLN A 359 6.90 -12.10 -23.99
CA GLN A 359 7.92 -13.13 -24.22
C GLN A 359 9.31 -12.67 -23.81
N ASP A 360 9.68 -11.43 -24.16
CA ASP A 360 10.98 -10.83 -23.80
C ASP A 360 11.16 -10.71 -22.28
N ARG A 361 10.10 -10.36 -21.55
CA ARG A 361 10.07 -10.32 -20.07
C ARG A 361 10.33 -11.67 -19.41
N CYS A 362 10.02 -12.77 -20.10
CA CYS A 362 10.19 -14.13 -19.59
C CYS A 362 11.56 -14.76 -19.93
N ARG A 363 12.48 -13.99 -20.55
CA ARG A 363 13.89 -14.35 -20.81
C ARG A 363 14.11 -15.77 -21.37
N GLY A 364 13.54 -16.05 -22.54
CA GLY A 364 13.81 -17.28 -23.29
C GLY A 364 12.97 -18.50 -22.90
N ALA A 365 12.01 -18.35 -21.98
CA ALA A 365 11.08 -19.43 -21.62
C ALA A 365 10.09 -19.82 -22.74
N PHE A 366 9.95 -18.98 -23.76
CA PHE A 366 9.14 -19.28 -24.93
C PHE A 366 10.00 -19.93 -26.02
N PRO A 367 9.45 -20.87 -26.82
CA PRO A 367 10.17 -21.45 -27.94
C PRO A 367 10.72 -20.37 -28.87
N ILE A 368 11.99 -20.51 -29.24
CA ILE A 368 12.68 -19.58 -30.14
C ILE A 368 11.93 -19.59 -31.48
N ARG A 369 11.36 -18.44 -31.87
CA ARG A 369 10.81 -18.28 -33.23
C ARG A 369 11.98 -18.33 -34.22
N ALA A 370 11.75 -18.96 -35.38
CA ALA A 370 12.78 -19.26 -36.37
C ALA A 370 13.77 -18.10 -36.62
N ILE A 371 15.05 -18.49 -36.59
CA ILE A 371 16.33 -17.82 -36.92
C ILE A 371 16.17 -16.42 -37.57
N GLY A 372 16.64 -15.40 -36.84
CA GLY A 372 16.78 -14.02 -37.34
C GLY A 372 16.84 -12.97 -36.22
N ALA A 373 16.36 -13.30 -35.03
CA ALA A 373 16.37 -12.43 -33.85
C ALA A 373 17.35 -12.93 -32.79
N ASN A 374 18.65 -12.94 -33.09
CA ASN A 374 19.67 -12.99 -32.05
C ASN A 374 19.98 -11.54 -31.65
N PRO A 375 19.58 -11.07 -30.45
CA PRO A 375 19.98 -9.76 -29.95
C PRO A 375 21.39 -9.80 -29.34
N SER A 376 22.23 -10.78 -29.72
CA SER A 376 23.63 -10.88 -29.27
C SER A 376 24.57 -9.92 -30.01
N LEU A 377 24.04 -8.88 -30.68
CA LEU A 377 24.83 -7.76 -31.15
C LEU A 377 25.12 -6.87 -29.95
N SER A 378 26.40 -6.75 -29.58
CA SER A 378 26.97 -5.88 -28.53
C SER A 378 26.05 -4.71 -28.16
N VAL A 379 25.15 -4.95 -27.20
CA VAL A 379 24.25 -3.93 -26.70
C VAL A 379 25.08 -3.10 -25.73
N SER A 380 25.05 -1.77 -25.84
CA SER A 380 25.75 -0.94 -24.86
C SER A 380 25.20 -1.23 -23.46
N PRO A 381 26.03 -1.17 -22.40
CA PRO A 381 25.56 -1.41 -21.03
C PRO A 381 24.33 -0.57 -20.65
N GLU A 382 24.26 0.67 -21.17
CA GLU A 382 23.11 1.57 -20.97
C GLU A 382 21.82 1.04 -21.63
N ARG A 383 21.93 0.48 -22.83
CA ARG A 383 20.78 -0.07 -23.56
C ARG A 383 20.33 -1.40 -22.96
N GLU A 384 21.23 -2.20 -22.42
CA GLU A 384 20.90 -3.39 -21.63
C GLU A 384 20.15 -3.01 -20.35
N ALA A 385 20.65 -2.01 -19.60
CA ALA A 385 20.00 -1.53 -18.39
C ALA A 385 18.58 -1.00 -18.65
N ARG A 386 18.37 -0.25 -19.75
CA ARG A 386 17.04 0.22 -20.18
C ARG A 386 16.11 -0.92 -20.55
N MET A 387 16.62 -1.94 -21.24
CA MET A 387 15.83 -3.12 -21.60
C MET A 387 15.43 -3.91 -20.35
N GLU A 388 16.35 -4.08 -19.40
CA GLU A 388 16.10 -4.74 -18.13
C GLU A 388 15.05 -3.99 -17.30
N GLU A 389 15.18 -2.67 -17.22
CA GLU A 389 14.18 -1.81 -16.59
C GLU A 389 12.80 -2.02 -17.20
N ARG A 390 12.69 -1.89 -18.53
CA ARG A 390 11.43 -2.06 -19.25
C ARG A 390 10.78 -3.42 -18.97
N ARG A 391 11.57 -4.50 -18.92
CA ARG A 391 11.07 -5.85 -18.67
C ARG A 391 10.42 -6.01 -17.29
N SER A 392 10.86 -5.21 -16.33
CA SER A 392 10.35 -5.25 -14.96
C SER A 392 9.10 -4.40 -14.73
N VAL A 393 8.68 -3.53 -15.65
CA VAL A 393 7.60 -2.56 -15.38
C VAL A 393 6.21 -3.15 -15.63
N PHE A 394 5.41 -3.22 -14.58
CA PHE A 394 4.01 -3.65 -14.61
C PHE A 394 3.12 -2.65 -13.87
N ARG A 395 1.82 -2.84 -13.99
CA ARG A 395 0.79 -2.12 -13.23
C ARG A 395 -0.05 -3.12 -12.44
N ILE A 396 -0.27 -2.88 -11.15
CA ILE A 396 -1.18 -3.71 -10.35
C ILE A 396 -2.62 -3.28 -10.63
N MET A 397 -3.45 -4.21 -11.09
CA MET A 397 -4.87 -4.01 -11.39
C MET A 397 -5.69 -4.22 -10.11
N ARG A 398 -5.85 -3.17 -9.30
CA ARG A 398 -6.40 -3.24 -7.94
C ARG A 398 -7.85 -3.70 -7.92
N GLU A 399 -8.64 -3.28 -8.90
CA GLU A 399 -10.06 -3.61 -9.04
C GLU A 399 -10.30 -5.09 -9.33
N ARG A 400 -9.29 -5.80 -9.84
CA ARG A 400 -9.35 -7.25 -10.13
C ARG A 400 -8.61 -8.08 -9.09
N SER A 401 -7.62 -7.48 -8.42
CA SER A 401 -6.77 -8.15 -7.43
C SER A 401 -7.50 -8.41 -6.12
N ARG A 402 -7.21 -9.57 -5.52
CA ARG A 402 -7.71 -10.00 -4.20
C ARG A 402 -6.64 -10.82 -3.48
N PRO A 403 -6.70 -10.99 -2.15
CA PRO A 403 -5.76 -11.86 -1.45
C PRO A 403 -5.69 -13.25 -2.09
N GLY A 404 -4.48 -13.71 -2.42
CA GLY A 404 -4.24 -14.99 -3.10
C GLY A 404 -4.36 -14.97 -4.62
N GLU A 405 -4.85 -13.88 -5.22
CA GLU A 405 -4.93 -13.70 -6.68
C GLU A 405 -4.63 -12.24 -7.06
N ILE A 406 -3.42 -11.96 -7.52
CA ILE A 406 -2.98 -10.60 -7.87
C ILE A 406 -2.94 -10.44 -9.38
N TRP A 407 -3.58 -9.39 -9.88
CA TRP A 407 -3.62 -9.09 -11.30
C TRP A 407 -2.60 -8.00 -11.63
N ILE A 408 -1.73 -8.26 -12.59
CA ILE A 408 -0.77 -7.30 -13.12
C ILE A 408 -0.91 -7.17 -14.63
N LYS A 409 -0.63 -5.98 -15.15
CA LYS A 409 -0.65 -5.68 -16.57
C LYS A 409 0.72 -5.16 -17.01
N THR A 410 1.22 -5.60 -18.16
CA THR A 410 2.44 -5.01 -18.74
C THR A 410 2.24 -3.53 -19.03
N VAL A 411 3.28 -2.73 -18.77
CA VAL A 411 3.33 -1.31 -19.12
C VAL A 411 4.23 -1.17 -20.33
N THR A 412 3.71 -0.56 -21.38
CA THR A 412 4.44 -0.43 -22.66
C THR A 412 5.18 0.90 -22.74
N GLU A 413 6.16 0.99 -23.64
CA GLU A 413 6.90 2.24 -23.90
C GLU A 413 5.98 3.38 -24.37
N LYS A 414 4.86 3.04 -25.02
CA LYS A 414 3.84 4.01 -25.46
C LYS A 414 3.16 4.74 -24.28
N GLU A 415 3.21 4.16 -23.08
CA GLU A 415 2.68 4.76 -21.85
C GLU A 415 3.71 5.62 -21.12
N ARG A 416 4.96 5.67 -21.58
CA ARG A 416 6.02 6.50 -21.00
C ARG A 416 5.70 7.98 -21.21
N LEU A 417 5.86 8.78 -20.15
CA LEU A 417 5.55 10.20 -20.15
C LEU A 417 6.76 11.08 -20.43
N LEU A 418 7.95 10.61 -20.05
CA LEU A 418 9.21 11.33 -20.21
C LEU A 418 10.01 10.74 -21.38
N PRO A 419 10.71 11.56 -22.18
CA PRO A 419 11.60 11.05 -23.20
C PRO A 419 12.67 10.12 -22.58
N PRO A 420 13.16 9.14 -23.35
CA PRO A 420 14.13 8.14 -22.88
C PRO A 420 15.54 8.71 -22.66
#